data_AF-A0A926F0W9-F1
#
_entry.id   AF-A0A926F0W9-F1
#
_cell.length_a   1.000
_cell.length_b   1.000
_cell.length_c   1.000
_cell.angle_alpha   90.00
_cell.angle_beta   90.00
_cell.angle_gamma   90.00
#
_symmetry.space_group_name_H-M   'P 1'
#
loop_
_entity.id
_entity.type
_entity.pdbx_description
1 polymer ?
#
loop_
_entity_poly.entity_id
_entity_poly.type
_entity_poly.pdbx_seq_one_letter_code
_entity_poly.pdbx_strand_id
1 'polypeptide(L)'
;MEHTSEIGVNTIRKDAWDKVTGNAKYNGDTITGDMLHARILTSPCAHGIIKKIDVSKAVANKGVRTIITGDDFPILTGSIICDRPPCLY
;
A
#
# COMPACT_ATOMS: atom_id res chain seq x y z
N MET A 1 6.48 42.53 -21.93
CA MET A 1 6.27 41.85 -20.64
C MET A 1 7.63 41.47 -20.14
N GLU A 2 8.11 42.12 -19.07
CA GLU A 2 9.41 41.77 -18.48
C GLU A 2 9.32 40.35 -17.91
N HIS A 3 10.25 39.48 -18.32
CA HIS A 3 10.42 38.16 -17.72
C HIS A 3 11.18 38.33 -16.41
N THR A 4 10.47 38.37 -15.30
CA THR A 4 11.07 38.25 -13.97
C THR A 4 11.47 36.80 -13.73
N SER A 5 12.74 36.57 -13.38
CA SER A 5 13.25 35.26 -12.99
C SER A 5 12.71 34.89 -11.62
N GLU A 6 11.97 33.77 -11.53
CA GLU A 6 11.45 33.20 -10.27
C GLU A 6 12.49 32.30 -9.57
N ILE A 7 13.71 32.18 -10.12
CA ILE A 7 14.77 31.36 -9.55
C ILE A 7 15.31 32.03 -8.28
N GLY A 8 15.21 31.33 -7.15
CA GLY A 8 15.68 31.80 -5.85
C GLY A 8 14.64 32.58 -5.04
N VAL A 9 13.42 32.74 -5.54
CA VAL A 9 12.32 33.41 -4.83
C VAL A 9 11.60 32.41 -3.91
N ASN A 10 11.26 32.84 -2.69
CA ASN A 10 10.47 32.06 -1.74
C ASN A 10 8.97 32.10 -2.11
N THR A 11 8.61 31.37 -3.16
CA THR A 11 7.23 31.32 -3.68
C THR A 11 6.40 30.27 -2.94
N ILE A 12 5.15 30.62 -2.65
CA ILE A 12 4.19 29.68 -2.03
C ILE A 12 3.99 28.47 -2.94
N ARG A 13 4.02 27.27 -2.36
CA ARG A 13 3.76 26.05 -3.12
C ARG A 13 2.34 26.04 -3.67
N LYS A 14 2.18 25.56 -4.89
CA LYS A 14 0.87 25.47 -5.58
C LYS A 14 -0.17 24.66 -4.79
N ASP A 15 0.28 23.68 -4.03
CA ASP A 15 -0.55 22.77 -3.23
C ASP A 15 -0.71 23.21 -1.75
N ALA A 16 -0.18 24.38 -1.36
CA ALA A 16 -0.15 24.80 0.03
C ALA A 16 -1.55 24.95 0.62
N TRP A 17 -2.44 25.66 -0.07
CA TRP A 17 -3.78 25.95 0.44
C TRP A 17 -4.64 24.69 0.59
N ASP A 18 -4.60 23.78 -0.39
CA ASP A 18 -5.37 22.54 -0.31
C ASP A 18 -4.92 21.65 0.86
N LYS A 19 -3.62 21.66 1.16
CA LYS A 19 -3.06 20.90 2.29
C LYS A 19 -3.43 21.49 3.65
N VAL A 20 -3.36 22.82 3.81
CA VAL A 20 -3.66 23.46 5.11
C VAL A 20 -5.15 23.56 5.41
N THR A 21 -6.00 23.48 4.38
CA THR A 21 -7.47 23.51 4.53
C THR A 21 -8.09 22.11 4.64
N GLY A 22 -7.34 21.04 4.35
CA GLY A 22 -7.87 19.68 4.26
C GLY A 22 -8.64 19.38 2.97
N ASN A 23 -8.57 20.27 1.97
CA ASN A 23 -9.15 20.03 0.65
C ASN A 23 -8.37 18.99 -0.15
N ALA A 24 -7.05 18.89 0.07
CA ALA A 24 -6.23 17.87 -0.56
C ALA A 24 -6.69 16.47 -0.13
N LYS A 25 -7.04 15.63 -1.11
CA LYS A 25 -7.41 14.23 -0.89
C LYS A 25 -6.22 13.32 -1.16
N TYR A 26 -5.95 12.43 -0.22
CA TYR A 26 -4.97 11.35 -0.32
C TYR A 26 -5.70 10.00 -0.43
N ASN A 27 -4.93 8.94 -0.72
CA ASN A 27 -5.49 7.61 -0.96
C ASN A 27 -6.38 7.08 0.18
N GLY A 28 -6.13 7.50 1.43
CA GLY A 28 -6.94 7.08 2.59
C GLY A 28 -8.24 7.87 2.79
N ASP A 29 -8.43 9.00 2.09
CA ASP A 29 -9.56 9.90 2.31
C ASP A 29 -10.78 9.54 1.45
N THR A 30 -10.63 8.59 0.54
CA THR A 30 -11.69 8.13 -0.37
C THR A 30 -12.17 6.76 0.06
N ILE A 31 -13.41 6.67 0.55
CA ILE A 31 -14.06 5.41 0.94
C ILE A 31 -15.35 5.28 0.14
N THR A 32 -15.56 4.13 -0.48
CA THR A 32 -16.79 3.78 -1.21
C THR A 32 -17.57 2.72 -0.45
N GLY A 33 -18.90 2.67 -0.60
CA GLY A 33 -19.76 1.72 0.14
C GLY A 33 -19.37 0.25 -0.01
N ASP A 34 -18.88 -0.14 -1.20
CA ASP A 34 -18.49 -1.53 -1.50
C ASP A 34 -16.99 -1.83 -1.27
N MET A 35 -16.26 -0.92 -0.60
CA MET A 35 -14.82 -1.07 -0.40
C MET A 35 -14.49 -2.19 0.61
N LEU A 36 -13.72 -3.18 0.17
CA LEU A 36 -13.13 -4.17 1.05
C LEU A 36 -11.91 -3.60 1.78
N HIS A 37 -11.73 -4.04 3.02
CA HIS A 37 -10.57 -3.70 3.83
C HIS A 37 -9.58 -4.86 3.81
N ALA A 38 -8.30 -4.57 3.68
CA ALA A 38 -7.22 -5.57 3.67
C ALA A 38 -6.33 -5.42 4.90
N ARG A 39 -5.75 -6.54 5.35
CA ARG A 39 -4.74 -6.57 6.41
C ARG A 39 -3.63 -7.53 6.05
N ILE A 40 -2.40 -7.11 6.27
CA ILE A 40 -1.20 -7.92 6.02
C ILE A 40 -0.80 -8.64 7.31
N LEU A 41 -0.52 -9.94 7.22
CA LEU A 41 0.13 -10.73 8.27
C LEU A 41 1.61 -10.85 7.93
N THR A 42 2.48 -10.33 8.79
CA THR A 42 3.94 -10.34 8.59
C THR A 42 4.62 -11.41 9.42
N SER A 43 5.80 -11.85 8.98
CA SER A 43 6.62 -12.80 9.74
C SER A 43 6.92 -12.28 11.15
N PRO A 44 6.80 -13.11 12.20
CA PRO A 44 7.21 -12.75 13.56
C PRO A 44 8.73 -12.93 13.79
N CYS A 45 9.45 -13.55 12.84
CA CYS A 45 10.89 -13.77 12.93
C CYS A 45 11.64 -13.14 11.76
N ALA A 46 12.90 -12.77 12.00
CA ALA A 46 13.77 -12.19 10.97
C ALA A 46 14.15 -13.19 9.86
N HIS A 47 14.27 -14.47 10.21
CA HIS A 47 14.56 -15.55 9.27
C HIS A 47 13.89 -16.85 9.74
N GLY A 48 13.26 -17.57 8.81
CA GLY A 48 12.59 -18.83 9.10
C GLY A 48 12.02 -19.45 7.83
N ILE A 49 11.80 -20.77 7.88
CA ILE A 49 11.13 -21.52 6.82
C ILE A 49 9.67 -21.68 7.23
N ILE A 50 8.75 -21.28 6.36
CA ILE A 50 7.32 -21.50 6.55
C ILE A 50 7.05 -22.99 6.33
N LYS A 51 6.72 -23.72 7.41
CA LYS A 51 6.40 -25.16 7.33
C LYS A 51 4.95 -25.41 6.93
N LYS A 52 4.05 -24.50 7.31
CA LYS A 52 2.61 -24.62 7.08
C LYS A 52 1.95 -23.26 7.28
N ILE A 53 1.01 -22.93 6.41
CA ILE A 53 0.04 -21.85 6.59
C ILE A 53 -1.34 -22.51 6.72
N ASP A 54 -2.07 -22.22 7.81
CA ASP A 54 -3.42 -22.71 8.03
C ASP A 54 -4.40 -21.54 8.10
N VAL A 55 -5.22 -21.40 7.05
CA VAL A 55 -6.18 -20.31 6.89
C VAL A 55 -7.61 -20.70 7.27
N SER A 56 -7.84 -21.95 7.70
CA SER A 56 -9.18 -22.52 7.91
C SER A 56 -10.09 -21.67 8.80
N LYS A 57 -9.55 -21.20 9.94
CA LYS A 57 -10.29 -20.35 10.89
C LYS A 57 -10.61 -18.97 10.32
N ALA A 58 -9.71 -18.42 9.51
CA ALA A 58 -9.89 -17.09 8.93
C ALA A 58 -10.94 -17.12 7.81
N VAL A 59 -10.92 -18.15 6.95
CA VAL A 59 -11.94 -18.36 5.90
C VAL A 59 -13.34 -18.53 6.49
N ALA A 60 -13.46 -19.21 7.63
CA ALA A 60 -14.73 -19.44 8.30
C ALA A 60 -15.36 -18.17 8.93
N ASN A 61 -14.61 -17.07 9.04
CA ASN A 61 -15.09 -15.87 9.72
C ASN A 61 -16.02 -15.03 8.83
N LYS A 62 -17.19 -14.67 9.34
CA LYS A 62 -18.19 -13.86 8.64
C LYS A 62 -17.62 -12.47 8.38
N GLY A 63 -17.44 -12.12 7.10
CA GLY A 63 -16.89 -10.84 6.64
C GLY A 63 -15.52 -10.96 5.98
N VAL A 64 -14.83 -12.11 6.11
CA VAL A 64 -13.65 -12.39 5.29
C VAL A 64 -14.11 -12.72 3.87
N ARG A 65 -13.70 -11.89 2.90
CA ARG A 65 -14.02 -12.10 1.49
C ARG A 65 -13.07 -13.08 0.82
N THR A 66 -11.78 -12.97 1.13
CA THR A 66 -10.72 -13.81 0.56
C THR A 66 -9.48 -13.75 1.44
N ILE A 67 -8.56 -14.70 1.23
CA ILE A 67 -7.22 -14.73 1.83
C ILE A 67 -6.26 -15.02 0.70
N ILE A 68 -5.14 -14.28 0.67
CA ILE A 68 -4.10 -14.39 -0.35
C ILE A 68 -2.84 -14.92 0.33
N THR A 69 -2.22 -15.95 -0.25
CA THR A 69 -0.93 -16.52 0.18
C THR A 69 0.09 -16.42 -0.94
N GLY A 70 1.34 -16.83 -0.66
CA GLY A 70 2.38 -16.89 -1.70
C GLY A 70 2.06 -17.86 -2.85
N ASP A 71 1.20 -18.86 -2.62
CA ASP A 71 0.78 -19.82 -3.65
C ASP A 71 -0.07 -19.16 -4.77
N ASP A 72 -0.79 -18.08 -4.45
CA ASP A 72 -1.62 -17.35 -5.43
C ASP A 72 -0.76 -16.55 -6.44
N PHE A 73 0.48 -16.23 -6.07
CA PHE A 73 1.38 -15.38 -6.85
C PHE A 73 2.82 -15.95 -6.87
N PRO A 74 3.07 -17.04 -7.63
CA PRO A 74 4.37 -17.68 -7.73
C PRO A 74 5.33 -16.90 -8.65
N ILE A 75 5.49 -15.60 -8.39
CA ILE A 75 6.36 -14.68 -9.13
C ILE A 75 7.28 -13.93 -8.16
N LEU A 76 8.43 -13.49 -8.67
CA LEU A 76 9.30 -12.56 -7.95
C LEU A 76 9.12 -11.14 -8.48
N THR A 77 9.32 -10.17 -7.59
CA THR A 77 9.07 -8.75 -7.84
C THR A 77 10.28 -7.91 -7.46
N GLY A 78 10.39 -6.73 -8.07
CA GLY A 78 11.33 -5.68 -7.71
C GLY A 78 11.69 -4.80 -8.90
N SER A 79 11.99 -3.52 -8.64
CA SER A 79 12.08 -2.52 -9.69
C SER A 79 13.30 -2.69 -10.61
N ILE A 80 14.39 -3.26 -10.08
CA ILE A 80 15.64 -3.50 -10.82
C ILE A 80 15.94 -5.00 -10.87
N ILE A 81 15.83 -5.67 -9.71
CA ILE A 81 16.03 -7.12 -9.57
C ILE A 81 14.72 -7.71 -9.06
N CYS A 82 14.26 -8.80 -9.69
CA CYS A 82 13.07 -9.54 -9.29
C CYS A 82 13.44 -10.64 -8.31
N ASP A 83 13.76 -10.29 -7.07
CA ASP A 83 14.22 -11.20 -6.01
C ASP A 83 13.26 -11.34 -4.83
N ARG A 84 12.21 -10.51 -4.75
CA ARG A 84 11.27 -10.50 -3.62
C ARG A 84 9.93 -11.12 -3.99
N PRO A 85 9.45 -12.14 -3.27
CA PRO A 85 8.08 -12.62 -3.46
C PRO A 85 7.09 -11.53 -2.99
N PRO A 86 5.94 -11.37 -3.67
CA PRO A 86 4.93 -10.38 -3.28
C PRO A 86 4.20 -10.76 -1.99
N CYS A 87 4.04 -12.05 -1.75
CA CYS A 87 3.49 -12.65 -0.54
C CYS A 87 4.38 -13.81 -0.12
N LEU A 88 4.47 -14.07 1.18
CA LEU A 88 5.25 -15.20 1.70
C LEU A 88 4.51 -16.52 1.40
N TYR A 89 5.26 -17.53 0.97
CA TYR A 89 4.82 -18.93 0.82
C TYR A 89 5.43 -19.79 1.92
#